data_AF-A0AA36JJY0-F1
#
_entry.id   AF-A0AA36JJY0-F1
#
_cell.length_a   1.000
_cell.length_b   1.000
_cell.length_c   1.000
_cell.angle_alpha   90.00
_cell.angle_beta   90.00
_cell.angle_gamma   90.00
#
_symmetry.space_group_name_H-M   'P 1'
#
loop_
_entity.id
_entity.type
_entity.pdbx_description
1 polymer ?
#
loop_
_entity_poly.entity_id
_entity_poly.type
_entity_poly.pdbx_seq_one_letter_code
_entity_poly.pdbx_strand_id
1 'polypeptide(L)'
;MAEEVNGLRIITLSPFEIHFSQTRIRFEFQDGRTLQTALEETKARDTTFEEEDAILLAPPFPRIEVTRWRCKLRDAEGAPRIDPETGLELYSQEERWFTFDNRRLCCLQRAAAAKWPKKVCCEVYEIPPALARTRELRKFDTRSSGFSVLVGRREAQNLDTWCWRTEVGVPAVQESEPGVVMPGLRRRRPESERQGAGHFRGRRREAKEEEEEAERSFPLQLLRSFLLFMIIYLSLRVCMILWRKYKAGSGTDSVGELENSSL
;
A
#
# COMPACT_ATOMS: atom_id res chain seq x y z
N MET A 1 3.96 -21.88 -1.43
CA MET A 1 3.17 -21.89 -0.17
C MET A 1 3.10 -20.46 0.34
N ALA A 2 1.95 -20.03 0.85
CA ALA A 2 1.81 -18.67 1.36
C ALA A 2 1.90 -18.68 2.88
N GLU A 3 2.84 -17.92 3.43
CA GLU A 3 2.99 -17.69 4.87
C GLU A 3 2.25 -16.40 5.23
N GLU A 4 1.63 -16.32 6.40
CA GLU A 4 0.92 -15.12 6.84
C GLU A 4 1.64 -14.50 8.04
N VAL A 5 2.05 -13.23 7.90
CA VAL A 5 2.75 -12.49 8.95
C VAL A 5 2.03 -11.17 9.17
N ASN A 6 1.55 -10.93 10.40
CA ASN A 6 0.76 -9.74 10.76
C ASN A 6 -0.51 -9.54 9.91
N GLY A 7 -1.13 -10.63 9.43
CA GLY A 7 -2.31 -10.56 8.56
C GLY A 7 -2.00 -10.19 7.10
N LEU A 8 -0.73 -10.09 6.73
CA LEU A 8 -0.29 -9.94 5.35
C LEU A 8 0.25 -11.27 4.84
N ARG A 9 -0.17 -11.62 3.62
CA ARG A 9 0.26 -12.84 2.95
C ARG A 9 1.63 -12.62 2.32
N ILE A 10 2.58 -13.50 2.60
CA ILE A 10 3.87 -13.59 1.91
C ILE A 10 3.66 -14.45 0.67
N ILE A 11 4.00 -13.87 -0.48
CA ILE A 11 4.00 -14.56 -1.76
C ILE A 11 5.38 -14.45 -2.41
N THR A 12 5.68 -15.38 -3.30
CA THR A 12 6.91 -15.37 -4.10
C THR A 12 6.55 -14.94 -5.52
N LEU A 13 7.20 -13.88 -6.01
CA LEU A 13 6.99 -13.34 -7.36
C LEU A 13 8.32 -13.20 -8.09
N SER A 14 8.29 -13.17 -9.42
CA SER A 14 9.46 -12.68 -10.16
C SER A 14 9.59 -11.17 -10.00
N PRO A 15 10.78 -10.61 -9.73
CA PRO A 15 10.97 -9.16 -9.71
C PRO A 15 10.55 -8.46 -11.01
N PHE A 16 10.55 -9.18 -12.15
CA PHE A 16 10.13 -8.65 -13.45
C PHE A 16 8.61 -8.57 -13.66
N GLU A 17 7.83 -9.28 -12.84
CA GLU A 17 6.35 -9.23 -12.83
C GLU A 17 5.81 -8.06 -11.99
N ILE A 18 6.69 -7.41 -11.22
CA ILE A 18 6.32 -6.30 -10.34
C ILE A 18 6.63 -4.99 -11.04
N HIS A 19 5.65 -4.08 -11.03
CA HIS A 19 5.68 -2.79 -11.71
C HIS A 19 5.99 -1.65 -10.74
N PHE A 20 6.67 -0.63 -11.26
CA PHE A 20 6.88 0.63 -10.55
C PHE A 20 5.58 1.43 -10.46
N SER A 21 5.26 1.89 -9.25
CA SER A 21 4.13 2.79 -9.03
C SER A 21 4.44 4.26 -9.32
N GLN A 22 5.71 4.65 -9.40
CA GLN A 22 6.13 6.04 -9.63
C GLN A 22 7.10 6.12 -10.80
N THR A 23 7.02 7.23 -11.54
CA THR A 23 7.91 7.51 -12.68
C THR A 23 9.37 7.75 -12.26
N ARG A 24 9.63 8.18 -11.02
CA ARG A 24 10.97 8.54 -10.56
C ARG A 24 11.25 7.99 -9.17
N ILE A 25 12.49 7.55 -8.97
CA ILE A 25 13.04 7.18 -7.66
C ILE A 25 14.35 7.90 -7.37
N ARG A 26 14.65 8.06 -6.08
CA ARG A 26 15.98 8.50 -5.62
C ARG A 26 16.95 7.34 -5.67
N PHE A 27 18.23 7.65 -5.88
CA PHE A 27 19.33 6.67 -5.85
C PHE A 27 19.75 6.26 -4.42
N GLU A 28 19.31 7.00 -3.41
CA GLU A 28 19.56 6.73 -1.98
C GLU A 28 18.28 6.21 -1.28
N PHE A 29 18.45 5.27 -0.36
CA PHE A 29 17.45 4.84 0.61
C PHE A 29 17.30 5.88 1.74
N GLN A 30 16.30 5.68 2.62
CA GLN A 30 16.08 6.60 3.75
C GLN A 30 17.18 6.54 4.81
N ASP A 31 17.88 5.43 4.90
CA ASP A 31 19.02 5.21 5.79
C ASP A 31 20.35 5.72 5.20
N GLY A 32 20.31 6.37 4.04
CA GLY A 32 21.49 6.92 3.36
C GLY A 32 22.27 5.94 2.50
N ARG A 33 21.93 4.64 2.51
CA ARG A 33 22.58 3.67 1.61
C ARG A 33 22.20 3.94 0.16
N THR A 34 23.13 3.68 -0.76
CA THR A 34 22.85 3.82 -2.20
C THR A 34 22.19 2.55 -2.75
N LEU A 35 21.49 2.67 -3.90
CA LEU A 35 20.97 1.52 -4.64
C LEU A 35 22.07 0.51 -4.99
N GLN A 36 23.26 1.00 -5.36
CA GLN A 36 24.40 0.17 -5.74
C GLN A 36 24.91 -0.65 -4.54
N THR A 37 25.07 -0.02 -3.38
CA THR A 37 25.49 -0.72 -2.15
C THR A 37 24.50 -1.83 -1.77
N ALA A 38 23.20 -1.54 -1.81
CA ALA A 38 22.17 -2.54 -1.50
C ALA A 38 22.13 -3.69 -2.54
N LEU A 39 22.43 -3.38 -3.80
CA LEU A 39 22.52 -4.36 -4.88
C LEU A 39 23.68 -5.33 -4.65
N GLU A 40 24.85 -4.82 -4.28
CA GLU A 40 26.04 -5.63 -3.96
C GLU A 40 25.84 -6.51 -2.72
N GLU A 41 25.09 -6.04 -1.73
CA GLU A 41 24.71 -6.78 -0.53
C GLU A 41 23.62 -7.84 -0.79
N THR A 42 22.91 -7.77 -1.92
CA THR A 42 21.81 -8.69 -2.25
C THR A 42 22.36 -10.08 -2.55
N LYS A 43 21.97 -11.06 -1.73
CA LYS A 43 22.40 -12.45 -1.88
C LYS A 43 21.44 -13.21 -2.78
N ALA A 44 21.96 -14.18 -3.52
CA ALA A 44 21.19 -15.15 -4.29
C ALA A 44 21.32 -16.51 -3.62
N ARG A 45 20.20 -17.21 -3.42
CA ARG A 45 20.16 -18.58 -2.92
C ARG A 45 19.43 -19.44 -3.94
N ASP A 46 20.00 -20.59 -4.28
CA ASP A 46 19.28 -21.57 -5.09
C ASP A 46 18.12 -22.12 -4.25
N THR A 47 16.95 -22.22 -4.87
CA THR A 47 15.81 -22.86 -4.22
C THR A 47 15.76 -24.32 -4.61
N THR A 48 15.47 -25.18 -3.64
CA THR A 48 15.28 -26.62 -3.86
C THR A 48 13.79 -26.94 -4.11
N PHE A 49 13.01 -25.98 -4.64
CA PHE A 49 11.62 -26.30 -4.99
C PHE A 49 11.63 -27.30 -6.15
N GLU A 50 10.94 -28.42 -5.97
CA GLU A 50 11.16 -29.69 -6.69
C GLU A 50 10.94 -29.65 -8.22
N GLU A 51 10.46 -28.53 -8.79
CA GLU A 51 10.06 -28.48 -10.19
C GLU A 51 10.74 -27.36 -11.01
N GLU A 52 11.46 -26.41 -10.41
CA GLU A 52 12.13 -25.34 -11.15
C GLU A 52 13.42 -24.86 -10.48
N ASP A 53 14.53 -24.84 -11.24
CA ASP A 53 15.80 -24.22 -10.85
C ASP A 53 15.67 -22.70 -10.74
N ALA A 54 14.99 -22.24 -9.69
CA ALA A 54 14.76 -20.82 -9.41
C ALA A 54 15.75 -20.30 -8.36
N ILE A 55 16.22 -19.08 -8.57
CA ILE A 55 17.07 -18.34 -7.63
C ILE A 55 16.20 -17.43 -6.78
N LEU A 56 16.27 -17.56 -5.46
CA LEU A 56 15.63 -16.65 -4.51
C LEU A 56 16.59 -15.53 -4.11
N LEU A 57 16.15 -14.28 -4.31
CA LEU A 57 16.87 -13.10 -3.85
C LEU A 57 16.62 -12.85 -2.36
N ALA A 58 17.69 -12.63 -1.62
CA ALA A 58 17.71 -12.24 -0.21
C ALA A 58 18.36 -10.84 -0.08
N PRO A 59 17.58 -9.75 -0.24
CA PRO A 59 18.10 -8.39 -0.16
C PRO A 59 18.41 -7.94 1.28
N PRO A 60 19.21 -6.88 1.48
CA PRO A 60 19.56 -6.34 2.80
C PRO A 60 18.50 -5.35 3.36
N PHE A 61 17.25 -5.50 2.92
CA PHE A 61 16.13 -4.65 3.33
C PHE A 61 14.87 -5.51 3.54
N PRO A 62 13.88 -5.00 4.30
CA PRO A 62 12.61 -5.70 4.48
C PRO A 62 11.92 -6.03 3.16
N ARG A 63 11.12 -7.11 3.14
CA ARG A 63 10.28 -7.48 2.00
C ARG A 63 9.46 -6.29 1.53
N ILE A 64 9.34 -6.14 0.22
CA ILE A 64 8.55 -5.06 -0.37
C ILE A 64 7.07 -5.38 -0.28
N GLU A 65 6.27 -4.33 -0.18
CA GLU A 65 4.82 -4.41 -0.24
C GLU A 65 4.36 -4.28 -1.70
N VAL A 66 3.46 -5.17 -2.12
CA VAL A 66 2.86 -5.18 -3.45
C VAL A 66 1.34 -5.27 -3.37
N THR A 67 0.65 -4.76 -4.37
CA THR A 67 -0.80 -4.89 -4.48
C THR A 67 -1.21 -5.05 -5.95
N ARG A 68 -2.33 -5.73 -6.19
CA ARG A 68 -2.92 -5.81 -7.54
C ARG A 68 -3.69 -4.53 -7.82
N TRP A 69 -3.36 -3.88 -8.92
CA TRP A 69 -3.99 -2.60 -9.27
C TRP A 69 -4.11 -2.41 -10.79
N ARG A 70 -5.15 -1.69 -11.21
CA ARG A 70 -5.30 -1.19 -12.58
C ARG A 70 -4.73 0.22 -12.64
N CYS A 71 -3.57 0.37 -13.26
CA CYS A 71 -2.96 1.69 -13.37
C CYS A 71 -3.79 2.60 -14.27
N LYS A 72 -3.80 3.88 -13.93
CA LYS A 72 -4.36 4.92 -14.78
C LYS A 72 -3.40 5.19 -15.94
N LEU A 73 -3.90 5.15 -17.16
CA LEU A 73 -3.08 5.40 -18.34
C LEU A 73 -2.79 6.88 -18.48
N ARG A 74 -1.57 7.20 -18.90
CA ARG A 74 -1.07 8.56 -19.08
C ARG A 74 -0.39 8.71 -20.42
N ASP A 75 -0.34 9.94 -20.92
CA ASP A 75 0.48 10.28 -22.09
C ASP A 75 1.95 10.50 -21.70
N ALA A 76 2.79 10.84 -22.68
CA ALA A 76 4.21 11.08 -22.48
C ALA A 76 4.49 12.27 -21.53
N GLU A 77 3.59 13.26 -21.56
CA GLU A 77 3.60 14.45 -20.72
C GLU A 77 3.21 14.13 -19.26
N GLY A 78 2.53 13.00 -19.05
CA GLY A 78 2.03 12.50 -17.78
C GLY A 78 0.59 12.91 -17.47
N ALA A 79 -0.12 13.54 -18.40
CA ALA A 79 -1.54 13.82 -18.24
C ALA A 79 -2.36 12.52 -18.37
N PRO A 80 -3.49 12.42 -17.65
CA PRO A 80 -4.43 11.31 -17.81
C PRO A 80 -4.83 11.12 -19.27
N ARG A 81 -4.75 9.89 -19.79
CA ARG A 81 -5.43 9.57 -21.05
C ARG A 81 -6.93 9.56 -20.80
N ILE A 82 -7.67 10.27 -21.65
CA ILE A 82 -9.12 10.41 -21.57
C ILE A 82 -9.72 9.74 -22.80
N ASP A 83 -10.80 9.01 -22.60
CA ASP A 83 -11.61 8.46 -23.66
C ASP A 83 -12.34 9.59 -24.43
N PRO A 84 -12.14 9.74 -25.75
CA PRO A 84 -12.76 10.82 -26.52
C PRO A 84 -14.28 10.76 -26.54
N GLU A 85 -14.89 9.58 -26.40
CA GLU A 85 -16.35 9.44 -26.45
C GLU A 85 -17.02 9.80 -25.13
N THR A 86 -16.50 9.27 -24.02
CA THR A 86 -17.11 9.46 -22.70
C THR A 86 -16.54 10.65 -21.91
N GLY A 87 -15.35 11.14 -22.29
CA GLY A 87 -14.61 12.15 -21.53
C GLY A 87 -14.07 11.65 -20.18
N LEU A 88 -14.04 10.33 -19.96
CA LEU A 88 -13.59 9.70 -18.71
C LEU A 88 -12.13 9.22 -18.80
N GLU A 89 -11.48 9.11 -17.65
CA GLU A 89 -10.08 8.67 -17.56
C GLU A 89 -9.95 7.17 -17.90
N LEU A 90 -8.92 6.84 -18.68
CA LEU A 90 -8.61 5.49 -19.10
C LEU A 90 -7.68 4.79 -18.12
N TYR A 91 -7.94 3.50 -17.90
CA TYR A 91 -7.15 2.61 -17.05
C TYR A 91 -6.65 1.40 -17.85
N SER A 92 -5.59 0.76 -17.37
CA SER A 92 -5.14 -0.54 -17.88
C SER A 92 -6.27 -1.56 -17.85
N GLN A 93 -6.34 -2.39 -18.89
CA GLN A 93 -7.27 -3.53 -18.97
C GLN A 93 -7.00 -4.54 -17.87
N GLU A 94 -5.73 -4.82 -17.65
CA GLU A 94 -5.29 -5.86 -16.73
C GLU A 94 -4.89 -5.27 -15.38
N GLU A 95 -5.16 -6.05 -14.34
CA GLU A 95 -4.59 -5.84 -13.01
C GLU A 95 -3.18 -6.40 -12.95
N ARG A 96 -2.24 -5.58 -12.52
CA ARG A 96 -0.83 -5.94 -12.40
C ARG A 96 -0.34 -5.75 -10.98
N TRP A 97 0.78 -6.38 -10.65
CA TRP A 97 1.43 -6.20 -9.35
C TRP A 97 2.19 -4.88 -9.35
N PHE A 98 1.82 -3.97 -8.46
CA PHE A 98 2.54 -2.72 -8.24
C PHE A 98 3.16 -2.70 -6.86
N THR A 99 4.36 -2.15 -6.74
CA THR A 99 5.00 -1.96 -5.44
C THR A 99 4.74 -0.58 -4.86
N PHE A 100 4.74 -0.47 -3.53
CA PHE A 100 4.85 0.80 -2.81
C PHE A 100 6.31 1.25 -2.61
N ASP A 101 7.28 0.34 -2.84
CA ASP A 101 8.71 0.52 -2.56
C ASP A 101 9.57 0.51 -3.85
N ASN A 102 9.34 1.47 -4.74
CA ASN A 102 10.00 1.51 -6.07
C ASN A 102 11.55 1.43 -6.03
N ARG A 103 12.20 1.97 -4.99
CA ARG A 103 13.66 1.88 -4.82
C ARG A 103 14.13 0.45 -4.57
N ARG A 104 13.44 -0.27 -3.67
CA ARG A 104 13.75 -1.67 -3.35
C ARG A 104 13.47 -2.56 -4.55
N LEU A 105 12.38 -2.31 -5.28
CA LEU A 105 12.09 -3.03 -6.52
C LEU A 105 13.18 -2.83 -7.59
N CYS A 106 13.67 -1.61 -7.79
CA CYS A 106 14.75 -1.36 -8.75
C CYS A 106 16.01 -2.17 -8.41
N CYS A 107 16.37 -2.25 -7.13
CA CYS A 107 17.46 -3.10 -6.65
C CYS A 107 17.21 -4.59 -6.95
N LEU A 108 16.00 -5.10 -6.67
CA LEU A 108 15.63 -6.49 -6.96
C LEU A 108 15.66 -6.82 -8.46
N GLN A 109 15.15 -5.92 -9.30
CA GLN A 109 15.17 -6.10 -10.76
C GLN A 109 16.59 -6.07 -11.31
N ARG A 110 17.48 -5.19 -10.82
CA ARG A 110 18.90 -5.18 -11.20
C ARG A 110 19.60 -6.47 -10.81
N ALA A 111 19.35 -6.96 -9.59
CA ALA A 111 19.89 -8.24 -9.13
C ALA A 111 19.39 -9.42 -9.97
N ALA A 112 18.11 -9.42 -10.33
CA ALA A 112 17.52 -10.44 -11.20
C ALA A 112 18.06 -10.38 -12.63
N ALA A 113 18.24 -9.18 -13.20
CA ALA A 113 18.80 -8.99 -14.54
C ALA A 113 20.21 -9.56 -14.65
N ALA A 114 21.04 -9.40 -13.62
CA ALA A 114 22.38 -9.98 -13.56
C ALA A 114 22.41 -11.53 -13.54
N LYS A 115 21.26 -12.19 -13.31
CA LYS A 115 21.11 -13.65 -13.31
C LYS A 115 20.30 -14.17 -14.51
N TRP A 116 19.82 -13.29 -15.38
CA TRP A 116 19.10 -13.66 -16.59
C TRP A 116 19.97 -14.56 -17.49
N PRO A 117 19.43 -15.65 -18.10
CA PRO A 117 18.02 -16.02 -18.24
C PRO A 117 17.47 -16.96 -17.16
N LYS A 118 18.18 -17.17 -16.04
CA LYS A 118 17.68 -18.03 -14.97
C LYS A 118 16.40 -17.45 -14.35
N LYS A 119 15.50 -18.30 -13.88
CA LYS A 119 14.31 -17.87 -13.15
C LYS A 119 14.73 -17.27 -11.82
N VAL A 120 14.34 -16.03 -11.56
CA VAL A 120 14.65 -15.33 -10.31
C VAL A 120 13.36 -14.90 -9.63
N CYS A 121 13.31 -15.12 -8.33
CA CYS A 121 12.16 -14.87 -7.48
C CYS A 121 12.56 -14.00 -6.27
N CYS A 122 11.59 -13.31 -5.69
CA CYS A 122 11.72 -12.64 -4.39
C CYS A 122 10.45 -12.83 -3.56
N GLU A 123 10.60 -12.78 -2.24
CA GLU A 123 9.47 -12.78 -1.31
C GLU A 123 8.95 -11.35 -1.11
N VAL A 124 7.63 -11.20 -1.15
CA VAL A 124 6.94 -9.92 -1.02
C VAL A 124 5.70 -10.06 -0.13
N TYR A 125 5.27 -8.94 0.48
CA TYR A 125 3.99 -8.88 1.17
C TYR A 125 2.90 -8.46 0.19
N GLU A 126 1.89 -9.32 0.02
CA GLU A 126 0.66 -8.98 -0.67
C GLU A 126 -0.22 -8.13 0.24
N ILE A 127 -0.51 -6.91 -0.18
CA ILE A 127 -1.50 -6.03 0.41
C ILE A 127 -2.84 -6.27 -0.31
N PRO A 128 -3.84 -6.84 0.38
CA PRO A 128 -5.18 -7.00 -0.16
C PRO A 128 -5.75 -5.65 -0.60
N PRO A 129 -6.50 -5.59 -1.72
CA PRO A 129 -7.10 -4.34 -2.19
C PRO A 129 -7.97 -3.62 -1.14
N ALA A 130 -8.59 -4.36 -0.21
CA ALA A 130 -9.36 -3.80 0.89
C ALA A 130 -8.51 -3.04 1.92
N LEU A 131 -7.23 -3.40 2.07
CA LEU A 131 -6.28 -2.75 2.97
C LEU A 131 -5.42 -1.69 2.27
N ALA A 132 -5.33 -1.76 0.93
CA ALA A 132 -4.60 -0.78 0.14
C ALA A 132 -5.23 0.61 0.33
N ARG A 133 -4.52 1.49 1.06
CA ARG A 133 -5.04 2.81 1.39
C ARG A 133 -5.22 3.61 0.11
N THR A 134 -6.42 4.12 -0.13
CA THR A 134 -6.73 4.91 -1.34
C THR A 134 -5.74 6.08 -1.55
N ARG A 135 -5.19 6.65 -0.46
CA ARG A 135 -4.18 7.72 -0.52
C ARG A 135 -2.85 7.26 -1.13
N GLU A 136 -2.41 6.05 -0.85
CA GLU A 136 -1.15 5.52 -1.39
C GLU A 136 -1.32 5.12 -2.85
N LEU A 137 -2.48 4.56 -3.20
CA LEU A 137 -2.85 4.25 -4.58
C LEU A 137 -2.98 5.51 -5.45
N ARG A 138 -3.39 6.65 -4.87
CA ARG A 138 -3.37 7.95 -5.57
C ARG A 138 -1.96 8.42 -5.95
N LYS A 139 -0.92 7.92 -5.29
CA LYS A 139 0.48 8.22 -5.63
C LYS A 139 0.98 7.40 -6.82
N PHE A 140 0.15 6.51 -7.38
CA PHE A 140 0.51 5.73 -8.54
C PHE A 140 0.47 6.67 -9.76
N ASP A 141 1.66 7.09 -10.15
CA ASP A 141 1.92 8.10 -11.18
C ASP A 141 3.09 7.62 -12.04
N THR A 142 2.85 6.51 -12.73
CA THR A 142 3.77 5.94 -13.71
C THR A 142 3.36 6.37 -15.12
N ARG A 143 4.34 6.74 -15.93
CA ARG A 143 4.15 7.11 -17.35
C ARG A 143 4.31 5.93 -18.29
N SER A 144 5.07 4.91 -17.89
CA SER A 144 5.41 3.74 -18.70
C SER A 144 4.72 2.48 -18.21
N SER A 145 3.47 2.61 -17.72
CA SER A 145 2.72 1.50 -17.11
C SER A 145 3.49 0.72 -16.02
N GLY A 146 4.50 1.35 -15.42
CA GLY A 146 5.40 0.78 -14.40
C GLY A 146 6.50 -0.13 -14.93
N PHE A 147 6.76 -0.17 -16.24
CA PHE A 147 7.84 -0.95 -16.85
C PHE A 147 9.22 -0.31 -16.70
N SER A 148 9.26 1.02 -16.53
CA SER A 148 10.52 1.76 -16.38
C SER A 148 10.43 2.81 -15.28
N VAL A 149 11.60 3.24 -14.79
CA VAL A 149 11.71 4.27 -13.77
C VAL A 149 12.94 5.15 -14.00
N LEU A 150 12.78 6.46 -13.78
CA LEU A 150 13.89 7.41 -13.78
C LEU A 150 14.60 7.37 -12.43
N VAL A 151 15.90 7.14 -12.42
CA VAL A 151 16.74 7.07 -11.22
C VAL A 151 17.53 8.36 -11.08
N GLY A 152 17.24 9.13 -10.03
CA GLY A 152 18.00 10.34 -9.72
C GLY A 152 17.21 11.40 -8.94
N ARG A 153 17.89 12.51 -8.63
CA ARG A 153 17.28 13.70 -8.01
C ARG A 153 16.53 14.51 -9.05
N ARG A 154 15.54 15.30 -8.62
CA ARG A 154 14.65 16.04 -9.55
C ARG A 154 15.40 17.06 -10.41
N GLU A 155 16.51 17.57 -9.88
CA GLU A 155 17.31 18.63 -10.46
C GLU A 155 18.39 18.11 -11.42
N ALA A 156 18.60 16.80 -11.49
CA ALA A 156 19.59 16.21 -12.39
C ALA A 156 19.10 16.29 -13.84
N GLN A 157 19.95 16.83 -14.74
CA GLN A 157 19.64 16.97 -16.16
C GLN A 157 19.63 15.62 -16.88
N ASN A 158 20.56 14.72 -16.51
CA ASN A 158 20.72 13.41 -17.11
C ASN A 158 20.29 12.34 -16.11
N LEU A 159 19.01 11.99 -16.15
CA LEU A 159 18.46 10.91 -15.32
C LEU A 159 18.71 9.57 -15.99
N ASP A 160 19.27 8.63 -15.22
CA ASP A 160 19.35 7.24 -15.63
C ASP A 160 17.93 6.67 -15.76
N THR A 161 17.64 5.92 -16.82
CA THR A 161 16.34 5.30 -17.03
C THR A 161 16.50 3.81 -16.91
N TRP A 162 15.98 3.24 -15.83
CA TRP A 162 16.00 1.81 -15.63
C TRP A 162 14.77 1.16 -16.26
N CYS A 163 15.01 0.19 -17.15
CA CYS A 163 14.00 -0.70 -17.72
C CYS A 163 14.61 -2.09 -17.82
N TRP A 164 14.10 -3.06 -17.06
CA TRP A 164 14.71 -4.39 -17.00
C TRP A 164 14.75 -5.07 -18.37
N ARG A 165 13.74 -4.86 -19.21
CA ARG A 165 13.66 -5.45 -20.57
C ARG A 165 14.82 -5.00 -21.44
N THR A 166 15.10 -3.70 -21.45
CA THR A 166 16.23 -3.12 -22.18
C THR A 166 17.55 -3.71 -21.68
N GLU A 167 17.70 -3.85 -20.36
CA GLU A 167 18.92 -4.41 -19.75
C GLU A 167 19.17 -5.87 -20.20
N VAL A 168 18.14 -6.70 -20.22
CA VAL A 168 18.28 -8.13 -20.59
C VAL A 168 18.16 -8.39 -22.10
N GLY A 169 18.11 -7.33 -22.92
CA GLY A 169 17.98 -7.44 -24.38
C GLY A 169 16.62 -7.95 -24.87
N VAL A 170 15.59 -7.89 -24.04
CA VAL A 170 14.21 -8.25 -24.42
C VAL A 170 13.53 -7.02 -25.03
N PRO A 171 12.80 -7.15 -26.15
CA PRO A 171 12.07 -6.03 -26.73
C PRO A 171 11.14 -5.35 -25.73
N ALA A 172 11.14 -4.02 -25.73
CA ALA A 172 10.22 -3.23 -24.95
C ALA A 172 8.77 -3.56 -25.37
N VAL A 173 7.87 -3.64 -24.40
CA VAL A 173 6.43 -3.80 -24.69
C VAL A 173 5.98 -2.55 -25.44
N GLN A 174 5.38 -2.72 -26.61
CA GLN A 174 4.71 -1.61 -27.28
C GLN A 174 3.48 -1.23 -26.45
N GLU A 175 3.48 -0.03 -25.86
CA GLU A 175 2.43 0.47 -24.95
C GLU A 175 1.14 0.89 -25.68
N SER A 176 0.71 0.13 -26.68
CA SER A 176 -0.54 0.39 -27.40
C SER A 176 -1.74 -0.27 -26.73
N GLU A 177 -1.77 -0.36 -25.41
CA GLU A 177 -2.90 -0.97 -24.72
C GLU A 177 -4.14 -0.09 -24.86
N PRO A 178 -5.25 -0.62 -25.38
CA PRO A 178 -6.53 0.08 -25.37
C PRO A 178 -6.97 0.22 -23.91
N GLY A 179 -7.08 1.45 -23.42
CA GLY A 179 -7.56 1.68 -22.06
C GLY A 179 -9.03 1.30 -21.89
N VAL A 180 -9.43 1.04 -20.65
CA VAL A 180 -10.83 0.85 -20.27
C VAL A 180 -11.29 1.98 -19.37
N VAL A 181 -12.51 2.44 -19.58
CA VAL A 181 -13.18 3.37 -18.68
C VAL A 181 -13.65 2.59 -17.45
N MET A 182 -13.28 3.05 -16.25
CA MET A 182 -13.76 2.46 -14.99
C MET A 182 -15.04 3.16 -14.50
N PRO A 183 -16.21 2.49 -14.49
CA PRO A 183 -17.44 3.07 -13.97
C PRO A 183 -17.32 3.27 -12.45
N GLY A 184 -17.79 4.41 -11.94
CA GLY A 184 -17.93 4.64 -10.48
C GLY A 184 -16.86 5.53 -9.83
N LEU A 185 -15.73 5.78 -10.48
CA LEU A 185 -14.77 6.82 -10.07
C LEU A 185 -15.18 8.19 -10.65
N ARG A 186 -16.45 8.58 -10.51
CA ARG A 186 -16.85 9.96 -10.82
C ARG A 186 -16.21 10.85 -9.79
N ARG A 187 -15.12 11.52 -10.17
CA ARG A 187 -14.59 12.67 -9.46
C ARG A 187 -15.76 13.66 -9.36
N ARG A 188 -16.40 13.75 -8.19
CA ARG A 188 -17.35 14.83 -7.87
C ARG A 188 -16.54 16.10 -7.96
N ARG A 189 -16.43 16.65 -9.17
CA ARG A 189 -15.92 17.97 -9.40
C ARG A 189 -17.02 18.88 -8.86
N PRO A 190 -16.76 19.72 -7.85
CA PRO A 190 -17.75 20.68 -7.39
C PRO A 190 -18.16 21.53 -8.60
N GLU A 191 -19.47 21.65 -8.80
CA GLU A 191 -20.11 22.23 -9.97
C GLU A 191 -19.82 23.74 -10.14
N SER A 192 -19.11 24.36 -9.19
CA SER A 192 -18.78 25.78 -9.16
C SER A 192 -17.66 26.20 -10.14
N GLU A 193 -16.95 25.29 -10.80
CA GLU A 193 -15.80 25.62 -11.68
C GLU A 193 -16.19 25.95 -13.14
N ARG A 194 -17.49 26.12 -13.46
CA ARG A 194 -17.97 26.44 -14.82
C ARG A 194 -17.96 27.92 -15.19
N GLN A 195 -17.62 28.84 -14.28
CA GLN A 195 -17.55 30.27 -14.59
C GLN A 195 -16.32 30.91 -13.95
N GLY A 196 -15.20 30.96 -14.68
CA GLY A 196 -14.05 31.74 -14.22
C GLY A 196 -12.73 31.33 -14.85
N ALA A 197 -12.46 31.80 -16.06
CA ALA A 197 -11.11 31.85 -16.61
C ALA A 197 -10.30 32.86 -15.79
N GLY A 198 -9.47 32.39 -14.85
CA GLY A 198 -8.62 33.30 -14.06
C GLY A 198 -7.65 32.59 -13.14
N HIS A 199 -6.36 32.65 -13.49
CA HIS A 199 -5.21 32.50 -12.59
C HIS A 199 -5.05 31.20 -11.77
N PHE A 200 -4.40 30.21 -12.39
CA PHE A 200 -3.80 29.02 -11.78
C PHE A 200 -2.58 29.33 -10.86
N ARG A 201 -2.74 30.12 -9.80
CA ARG A 201 -1.71 30.29 -8.75
C ARG A 201 -2.18 29.94 -7.32
N GLY A 202 -3.45 29.61 -7.10
CA GLY A 202 -3.99 29.35 -5.74
C GLY A 202 -4.05 27.89 -5.27
N ARG A 203 -4.03 26.90 -6.17
CA ARG A 203 -4.43 25.50 -5.87
C ARG A 203 -3.53 24.71 -4.92
N ARG A 204 -2.39 25.25 -4.49
CA ARG A 204 -1.49 24.60 -3.50
C ARG A 204 -1.89 24.88 -2.05
N ARG A 205 -2.73 25.90 -1.80
CA ARG A 205 -3.14 26.28 -0.44
C ARG A 205 -4.35 25.47 0.06
N GLU A 206 -5.33 25.24 -0.81
CA GLU A 206 -6.54 24.45 -0.49
C GLU A 206 -6.24 22.97 -0.22
N ALA A 207 -5.34 22.34 -0.99
CA ALA A 207 -4.91 20.97 -0.73
C ALA A 207 -4.17 20.81 0.62
N LYS A 208 -3.57 21.91 1.13
CA LYS A 208 -2.92 21.92 2.43
C LYS A 208 -3.94 22.11 3.57
N GLU A 209 -5.00 22.89 3.34
CA GLU A 209 -6.10 23.07 4.30
C GLU A 209 -6.94 21.79 4.44
N GLU A 210 -7.26 21.08 3.35
CA GLU A 210 -7.94 19.77 3.42
C GLU A 210 -7.08 18.70 4.13
N GLU A 211 -5.75 18.77 4.00
CA GLU A 211 -4.83 17.85 4.67
C GLU A 211 -4.72 18.15 6.18
N GLU A 212 -4.68 19.44 6.56
CA GLU A 212 -4.73 19.86 7.97
C GLU A 212 -6.09 19.54 8.63
N GLU A 213 -7.20 19.59 7.89
CA GLU A 213 -8.53 19.24 8.39
C GLU A 213 -8.71 17.72 8.56
N ALA A 214 -8.17 16.92 7.63
CA ALA A 214 -8.14 15.47 7.75
C ALA A 214 -7.29 15.01 8.95
N GLU A 215 -6.13 15.63 9.17
CA GLU A 215 -5.28 15.33 10.35
C GLU A 215 -5.94 15.76 11.67
N ARG A 216 -6.79 16.80 11.68
CA ARG A 216 -7.58 17.18 12.87
C ARG A 216 -8.76 16.24 13.16
N SER A 217 -9.31 15.59 12.15
CA SER A 217 -10.45 14.67 12.32
C SER A 217 -10.07 13.31 12.91
N PHE A 218 -8.84 12.85 12.66
CA PHE A 218 -8.33 11.56 13.14
C PHE A 218 -8.22 11.43 14.69
N PRO A 219 -7.69 12.42 15.45
CA PRO A 219 -7.60 12.32 16.91
C PRO A 219 -8.98 12.35 17.59
N LEU A 220 -9.97 13.04 17.01
CA LEU A 220 -11.33 13.11 17.59
C LEU A 220 -12.07 11.77 17.49
N GLN A 221 -11.89 11.02 16.40
CA GLN A 221 -12.49 9.68 16.26
C GLN A 221 -11.85 8.69 17.24
N LEU A 222 -10.52 8.74 17.42
CA LEU A 222 -9.81 7.94 18.42
C LEU A 222 -10.25 8.27 19.84
N LEU A 223 -10.36 9.57 20.17
CA LEU A 223 -10.83 10.03 21.48
C LEU A 223 -12.28 9.57 21.76
N ARG A 224 -13.16 9.62 20.74
CA ARG A 224 -14.54 9.16 20.85
C ARG A 224 -14.61 7.66 21.14
N SER A 225 -13.85 6.85 20.40
CA SER A 225 -13.77 5.41 20.62
C SER A 225 -13.18 5.06 22.00
N PHE A 226 -12.16 5.80 22.43
CA PHE A 226 -11.57 5.66 23.77
C PHE A 226 -12.55 6.02 24.90
N LEU A 227 -13.29 7.12 24.75
CA LEU A 227 -14.31 7.53 25.73
C LEU A 227 -15.44 6.50 25.83
N LEU A 228 -15.91 5.96 24.70
CA LEU A 228 -16.91 4.90 24.69
C LEU A 228 -16.41 3.65 25.42
N PHE A 229 -15.17 3.23 25.15
CA PHE A 229 -14.56 2.10 25.84
C PHE A 229 -14.46 2.33 27.36
N MET A 230 -14.03 3.52 27.78
CA MET A 230 -13.93 3.90 29.20
C MET A 230 -15.29 3.90 29.90
N ILE A 231 -16.34 4.42 29.25
CA ILE A 231 -17.70 4.41 29.80
C ILE A 231 -18.16 2.96 30.01
N ILE A 232 -18.05 2.11 28.98
CA ILE A 232 -18.47 0.70 29.07
C ILE A 232 -17.69 -0.04 30.16
N TYR A 233 -16.37 0.16 30.22
CA TYR A 233 -15.51 -0.46 31.22
C TYR A 233 -15.87 -0.05 32.65
N LEU A 234 -16.07 1.25 32.89
CA LEU A 234 -16.46 1.76 34.21
C LEU A 234 -17.86 1.26 34.61
N SER A 235 -18.82 1.24 33.69
CA SER A 235 -20.16 0.69 33.92
C SER A 235 -20.09 -0.78 34.34
N LEU A 236 -19.34 -1.61 33.61
CA LEU A 236 -19.14 -3.03 33.95
C LEU A 236 -18.48 -3.20 35.33
N ARG A 237 -17.50 -2.36 35.65
CA ARG A 237 -16.80 -2.41 36.95
C ARG A 237 -17.73 -2.05 38.11
N VAL A 238 -18.59 -1.05 37.93
CA VAL A 238 -19.63 -0.68 38.91
C VAL A 238 -20.64 -1.81 39.07
N CYS A 239 -21.14 -2.38 37.96
CA CYS A 239 -22.05 -3.53 38.01
C CYS A 239 -21.43 -4.71 38.78
N MET A 240 -20.16 -5.02 38.56
CA MET A 240 -19.44 -6.08 39.28
C MET A 240 -19.32 -5.79 40.79
N ILE A 241 -19.09 -4.55 41.18
CA ILE A 241 -19.03 -4.16 42.61
C ILE A 241 -20.42 -4.29 43.26
N LEU A 242 -21.47 -3.79 42.59
CA LEU A 242 -22.85 -3.89 43.08
C LEU A 242 -23.30 -5.36 43.18
N TRP A 243 -22.97 -6.18 42.19
CA TRP A 243 -23.25 -7.62 42.20
C TRP A 243 -22.58 -8.32 43.39
N ARG A 244 -21.30 -8.01 43.64
CA ARG A 244 -20.57 -8.57 44.79
C ARG A 244 -21.20 -8.17 46.12
N LYS A 245 -21.63 -6.91 46.26
CA LYS A 245 -22.34 -6.45 47.48
C LYS A 245 -23.69 -7.12 47.65
N TYR A 246 -24.47 -7.25 46.57
CA TYR A 246 -25.77 -7.93 46.60
C TYR A 246 -25.62 -9.39 47.04
N LYS A 247 -24.66 -10.12 46.45
CA LYS A 247 -24.39 -11.52 46.80
C LYS A 247 -23.88 -11.70 48.24
N ALA A 248 -23.14 -10.72 48.77
CA ALA A 248 -22.68 -10.75 50.16
C ALA A 248 -23.81 -10.46 51.17
N GLY A 249 -24.78 -9.61 50.81
CA GLY A 249 -25.91 -9.26 51.67
C GLY A 249 -27.03 -10.31 51.71
N SER A 250 -27.14 -11.16 50.69
CA SER A 250 -28.18 -12.20 50.62
C SER A 250 -27.88 -13.47 51.43
N GLY A 251 -26.77 -13.53 52.16
CA GLY A 251 -26.28 -14.74 52.83
C GLY A 251 -26.50 -14.83 54.34
N THR A 252 -27.07 -13.81 54.99
CA THR A 252 -27.09 -13.70 56.47
C THR A 252 -28.44 -13.89 57.16
N ASP A 253 -29.55 -14.08 56.44
CA ASP A 253 -30.89 -14.05 57.07
C ASP A 253 -31.63 -15.40 57.14
N SER A 254 -30.94 -16.55 57.07
CA SER A 254 -31.59 -17.87 57.15
C SER A 254 -30.97 -18.86 58.14
N VAL A 255 -30.45 -18.38 59.27
CA VAL A 255 -30.04 -19.24 60.40
C VAL A 255 -30.56 -18.63 61.69
N GLY A 256 -31.84 -18.82 62.00
CA GLY A 256 -32.36 -18.37 63.29
C GLY A 256 -33.88 -18.36 63.42
N GLU A 257 -34.54 -19.48 63.17
CA GLU A 257 -35.87 -19.77 63.75
C GLU A 257 -36.23 -21.22 63.38
N LEU A 258 -35.96 -22.16 64.27
CA LEU A 258 -36.70 -23.44 64.47
C LEU A 258 -36.04 -24.24 65.62
N GLU A 259 -35.78 -23.59 66.75
CA GLU A 259 -35.62 -24.27 68.05
C GLU A 259 -36.52 -23.55 69.04
N ASN A 260 -37.72 -24.09 69.24
CA ASN A 260 -38.49 -24.11 70.49
C ASN A 260 -39.93 -24.53 70.22
N SER A 261 -40.19 -25.85 70.21
CA SER A 261 -41.52 -26.38 70.53
C SER A 261 -41.42 -27.86 70.92
N SER A 262 -40.87 -28.13 72.10
CA SER A 262 -41.12 -29.38 72.82
C SER A 262 -40.81 -29.17 74.30
N LEU A 263 -41.84 -28.78 75.05
CA LEU A 263 -42.18 -29.24 76.41
C LEU A 263 -43.53 -28.64 76.82
#